data_AF-A0A097ES44-F1
#
_entry.id   AF-A0A097ES44-F1
#
_cell.length_a   1.000
_cell.length_b   1.000
_cell.length_c   1.000
_cell.angle_alpha   90.00
_cell.angle_beta   90.00
_cell.angle_gamma   90.00
#
_symmetry.space_group_name_H-M   'P 1'
#
loop_
_entity.id
_entity.type
_entity.pdbx_description
1 polymer ?
#
loop_
_entity_poly.entity_id
_entity_poly.type
_entity_poly.pdbx_seq_one_letter_code
_entity_poly.pdbx_strand_id
1 'polypeptide(L)'
;MWHSLTPNVKFGIIACIILSFLGFFSMGAMGFGLYYLVFPISKSLFPHPNSLSGDWVWPTAVYVGLLWPFGFIFGAIIVHLLGGKGWPNEILYFLYIPILWLWAAILWLYFLNHKM
;
A
#
# COMPACT_ATOMS: atom_id res chain seq x y z
N MET A 1 -30.16 20.37 14.68
CA MET A 1 -30.23 19.04 14.02
C MET A 1 -29.61 17.90 14.81
N TRP A 2 -28.51 18.07 15.55
CA TRP A 2 -27.92 16.96 16.33
C TRP A 2 -28.85 16.42 17.44
N HIS A 3 -29.54 17.32 18.15
CA HIS A 3 -30.43 16.94 19.25
C HIS A 3 -31.69 16.16 18.83
N SER A 4 -32.10 16.24 17.56
CA SER A 4 -33.27 15.54 17.02
C SER A 4 -32.97 14.13 16.50
N LEU A 5 -31.71 13.70 16.50
CA LEU A 5 -31.30 12.37 16.01
C LEU A 5 -31.45 11.30 17.10
N THR A 6 -31.87 10.10 16.70
CA THR A 6 -31.92 8.94 17.59
C THR A 6 -30.51 8.52 18.03
N PRO A 7 -30.33 7.94 19.23
CA PRO A 7 -29.02 7.53 19.74
C PRO A 7 -28.23 6.63 18.79
N ASN A 8 -28.92 5.72 18.08
CA ASN A 8 -28.30 4.81 17.12
C ASN A 8 -27.66 5.55 15.93
N VAL A 9 -28.33 6.59 15.43
CA VAL A 9 -27.78 7.41 14.33
C VAL A 9 -26.58 8.21 14.79
N LYS A 10 -26.61 8.77 16.02
CA LYS A 10 -25.46 9.47 16.61
C LYS A 10 -24.25 8.55 16.76
N PHE A 11 -24.47 7.34 17.28
CA PHE A 11 -23.44 6.32 17.37
C PHE A 11 -22.89 5.95 15.99
N GLY A 12 -23.75 5.72 15.01
CA GLY A 12 -23.35 5.42 13.63
C GLY A 12 -22.48 6.52 13.00
N ILE A 13 -22.82 7.80 13.21
CA ILE A 13 -22.01 8.93 12.72
C ILE A 13 -20.64 8.94 13.40
N ILE A 14 -20.58 8.78 14.73
CA ILE A 14 -19.32 8.75 15.47
C ILE A 14 -18.46 7.57 15.01
N ALA A 15 -19.04 6.37 14.90
CA ALA A 15 -18.34 5.18 14.43
C ALA A 15 -17.81 5.35 13.00
N CYS A 16 -18.61 5.95 12.10
CA CYS A 16 -18.19 6.26 10.73
C CYS A 16 -16.96 7.17 10.70
N ILE A 17 -16.96 8.24 11.51
CA ILE A 17 -15.82 9.17 11.60
C ILE A 17 -14.59 8.41 12.10
N ILE A 18 -14.71 7.68 13.21
CA ILE A 18 -13.59 6.94 13.81
C ILE A 18 -13.01 5.92 12.83
N LEU A 19 -13.85 5.12 12.19
CA LEU A 19 -13.42 4.10 11.24
C LEU A 19 -12.83 4.70 9.97
N SER A 20 -13.30 5.87 9.52
CA SER A 20 -12.71 6.58 8.38
C SER A 20 -11.30 7.04 8.69
N PHE A 21 -11.09 7.65 9.87
CA PHE A 21 -9.74 8.01 10.32
C PHE A 21 -8.85 6.78 10.46
N LEU A 22 -9.36 5.72 11.10
CA LEU A 22 -8.59 4.49 11.28
C LEU A 22 -8.21 3.83 9.95
N GLY A 23 -9.13 3.80 8.99
CA GLY A 23 -8.88 3.30 7.63
C GLY A 23 -7.84 4.12 6.88
N PHE A 24 -7.93 5.45 6.97
CA PHE A 24 -6.95 6.36 6.35
C PHE A 24 -5.55 6.21 6.96
N PHE A 25 -5.44 6.17 8.29
CA PHE A 25 -4.17 5.92 8.97
C PHE A 25 -3.62 4.52 8.69
N SER A 26 -4.48 3.51 8.59
CA SER A 26 -4.09 2.14 8.22
C SER A 26 -3.47 2.08 6.82
N MET A 27 -4.07 2.76 5.83
CA MET A 27 -3.54 2.86 4.47
C MET A 27 -2.17 3.55 4.43
N GLY A 28 -2.01 4.66 5.15
CA GLY A 28 -0.73 5.36 5.24
C GLY A 28 0.35 4.52 5.94
N ALA A 29 0.00 3.88 7.06
CA ALA A 29 0.90 2.98 7.79
C ALA A 29 1.34 1.78 6.94
N MET A 30 0.42 1.21 6.16
CA MET A 30 0.72 0.15 5.20
C MET A 30 1.71 0.63 4.12
N GLY A 31 1.47 1.82 3.54
CA GLY A 31 2.39 2.42 2.57
C GLY A 31 3.80 2.64 3.12
N PHE A 32 3.92 3.19 4.33
CA PHE A 32 5.22 3.31 5.00
C PHE A 32 5.84 1.95 5.31
N GLY A 33 5.04 0.96 5.73
CA GLY A 33 5.52 -0.41 5.93
C GLY A 33 6.17 -0.97 4.67
N LEU A 34 5.56 -0.74 3.50
CA LEU A 34 6.13 -1.10 2.20
C LEU A 34 7.43 -0.34 1.91
N TYR A 35 7.53 0.94 2.30
CA TYR A 35 8.77 1.70 2.16
C TYR A 35 9.93 1.06 2.95
N TYR A 36 9.67 0.69 4.21
CA TYR A 36 10.66 0.02 5.05
C TYR A 36 11.04 -1.37 4.54
N LEU A 37 10.16 -2.05 3.80
CA LEU A 37 10.47 -3.32 3.13
C LEU A 37 11.34 -3.14 1.89
N VAL A 38 11.22 -2.02 1.18
CA VAL A 38 11.98 -1.76 -0.05
C VAL A 38 13.34 -1.14 0.26
N PHE A 39 13.39 -0.15 1.15
CA PHE A 39 14.58 0.64 1.49
C PHE A 39 15.88 -0.16 1.75
N PRO A 40 15.88 -1.27 2.52
CA PRO A 40 17.11 -1.98 2.87
C PRO A 40 17.85 -2.56 1.65
N ILE A 41 17.10 -2.96 0.63
CA ILE A 41 17.62 -3.66 -0.57
C ILE A 41 18.11 -2.64 -1.61
N SER A 42 17.62 -1.40 -1.55
CA SER A 42 17.83 -0.37 -2.57
C SER A 42 18.27 0.96 -1.96
N LYS A 43 19.13 0.93 -0.93
CA LYS A 43 19.68 2.13 -0.25
C LYS A 43 20.29 3.18 -1.17
N SER A 44 20.71 2.80 -2.38
CA SER A 44 21.24 3.72 -3.40
C SER A 44 20.14 4.47 -4.17
N LEU A 45 18.92 3.95 -4.22
CA LEU A 45 17.79 4.49 -4.99
C LEU A 45 16.74 5.14 -4.09
N PHE A 46 16.65 4.71 -2.84
CA PHE A 46 15.66 5.23 -1.89
C PHE A 46 16.37 6.01 -0.78
N PRO A 47 15.96 7.26 -0.52
CA PRO A 47 16.50 8.02 0.59
C PRO A 47 16.23 7.31 1.92
N HIS A 48 16.95 7.69 2.97
CA HIS A 48 16.68 7.12 4.29
C HIS A 48 15.25 7.52 4.73
N PRO A 49 14.45 6.64 5.37
CA PRO A 49 13.10 6.99 5.83
C PRO A 49 13.06 8.30 6.64
N ASN A 50 14.02 8.48 7.55
CA ASN A 50 14.18 9.70 8.36
C ASN A 50 14.52 10.98 7.56
N SER A 51 14.89 10.85 6.29
CA SER A 51 15.15 11.99 5.39
C SER A 51 13.95 12.35 4.51
N LEU A 52 12.86 11.55 4.56
CA LEU A 52 11.60 11.93 3.94
C LEU A 52 10.95 13.02 4.79
N SER A 53 10.87 14.22 4.23
CA SER A 53 10.21 15.36 4.88
C SER A 53 9.42 16.19 3.88
N GLY A 54 8.29 16.73 4.33
CA GLY A 54 7.40 17.59 3.55
C GLY A 54 5.98 17.05 3.48
N ASP A 55 5.06 17.91 3.06
CA ASP A 55 3.61 17.63 3.08
C ASP A 55 3.18 16.52 2.11
N TRP A 56 4.03 16.20 1.13
CA TRP A 56 3.80 15.17 0.11
C TRP A 56 3.97 13.74 0.64
N VAL A 57 4.81 13.53 1.67
CA VAL A 57 5.21 12.18 2.11
C VAL A 57 4.02 11.35 2.60
N TRP A 58 3.10 11.95 3.34
CA TRP A 58 1.91 11.25 3.85
C TRP A 58 0.91 10.90 2.74
N PRO A 59 0.48 11.85 1.87
CA PRO A 59 -0.27 11.53 0.66
C PRO A 59 0.37 10.42 -0.17
N THR A 60 1.68 10.46 -0.42
CA THR A 60 2.40 9.38 -1.10
C THR A 60 2.17 8.05 -0.42
N ALA A 61 2.38 7.96 0.89
CA ALA A 61 2.23 6.71 1.61
C ALA A 61 0.80 6.15 1.49
N VAL A 62 -0.21 7.02 1.59
CA VAL A 62 -1.61 6.62 1.38
C VAL A 62 -1.86 6.13 -0.05
N TYR A 63 -1.38 6.84 -1.06
CA TYR A 63 -1.52 6.42 -2.46
C TYR A 63 -0.80 5.11 -2.76
N VAL A 64 0.41 4.93 -2.23
CA VAL A 64 1.14 3.67 -2.37
C VAL A 64 0.38 2.53 -1.68
N GLY A 65 -0.12 2.74 -0.46
CA GLY A 65 -0.94 1.75 0.24
C GLY A 65 -2.21 1.38 -0.53
N LEU A 66 -2.86 2.36 -1.15
CA LEU A 66 -4.05 2.17 -1.98
C LEU A 66 -3.76 1.45 -3.32
N LEU A 67 -2.62 1.76 -3.95
CA LEU A 67 -2.26 1.24 -5.28
C LEU A 67 -1.47 -0.07 -5.23
N TRP A 68 -0.88 -0.41 -4.09
CA TRP A 68 -0.11 -1.65 -3.94
C TRP A 68 -0.92 -2.93 -4.20
N PRO A 69 -2.20 -3.05 -3.79
CA PRO A 69 -3.04 -4.21 -4.11
C PRO A 69 -3.20 -4.50 -5.62
N PHE A 70 -3.03 -3.51 -6.50
CA PHE A 70 -3.02 -3.77 -7.95
C PHE A 70 -1.84 -4.64 -8.39
N GLY A 71 -0.79 -4.74 -7.57
CA GLY A 71 0.32 -5.67 -7.75
C GLY A 71 -0.13 -7.13 -7.80
N PHE A 72 -1.22 -7.48 -7.12
CA PHE A 72 -1.77 -8.84 -7.14
C PHE A 72 -2.31 -9.23 -8.52
N ILE A 73 -2.75 -8.26 -9.33
CA ILE A 73 -3.16 -8.54 -10.71
C ILE A 73 -1.96 -9.00 -11.53
N PHE A 74 -0.81 -8.33 -11.41
CA PHE A 74 0.43 -8.75 -12.08
C PHE A 74 0.91 -10.12 -11.60
N GLY A 75 0.85 -10.35 -10.28
CA GLY A 75 1.14 -11.66 -9.70
C GLY A 75 0.25 -12.76 -10.27
N ALA A 76 -1.07 -12.53 -10.31
CA ALA A 76 -2.05 -13.48 -10.83
C ALA A 76 -1.82 -13.80 -12.32
N ILE A 77 -1.52 -12.80 -13.14
CA ILE A 77 -1.19 -13.00 -14.56
C ILE A 77 0.03 -13.91 -14.70
N ILE A 78 1.11 -13.65 -13.95
CA ILE A 78 2.34 -14.46 -14.03
C ILE A 78 2.10 -15.89 -13.55
N VAL A 79 1.36 -16.07 -12.45
CA VAL A 79 0.99 -17.41 -11.95
C VAL A 79 0.16 -18.17 -12.98
N HIS A 80 -0.81 -17.52 -13.63
CA HIS A 80 -1.63 -18.14 -14.66
C HIS A 80 -0.79 -18.58 -15.87
N LEU A 81 0.09 -17.69 -16.36
CA LEU A 81 0.94 -17.97 -17.51
C LEU A 81 1.96 -19.09 -17.27
N LEU A 82 2.57 -19.13 -16.08
CA LEU A 82 3.58 -20.14 -15.72
C LEU A 82 2.95 -21.45 -15.25
N GLY A 83 1.82 -21.39 -14.54
CA GLY A 83 1.04 -22.57 -14.17
C GLY A 83 0.50 -23.31 -15.41
N GLY A 84 0.07 -22.58 -16.44
CA GLY A 84 -0.29 -23.15 -17.74
C GLY A 84 0.87 -23.84 -18.47
N LYS A 85 2.12 -23.56 -18.08
CA LYS A 85 3.34 -24.21 -18.59
C LYS A 85 3.82 -25.38 -17.71
N GLY A 86 3.06 -25.79 -16.70
CA GLY A 86 3.39 -26.92 -15.83
C GLY A 86 4.40 -26.62 -14.73
N TRP A 87 4.60 -25.34 -14.38
CA TRP A 87 5.47 -24.97 -13.25
C TRP A 87 4.83 -25.41 -11.92
N PRO A 88 5.63 -25.88 -10.94
CA PRO A 88 5.13 -26.31 -9.64
C PRO A 88 4.63 -25.12 -8.82
N ASN A 89 3.57 -25.35 -8.03
CA ASN A 89 2.86 -24.31 -7.28
C ASN A 89 3.77 -23.57 -6.28
N GLU A 90 4.72 -24.28 -5.69
CA GLU A 90 5.69 -23.73 -4.74
C GLU A 90 6.53 -22.63 -5.36
N ILE A 91 6.98 -22.83 -6.61
CA ILE A 91 7.77 -21.83 -7.34
C ILE A 91 6.89 -20.64 -7.73
N LEU A 92 5.62 -20.88 -8.09
CA LEU A 92 4.67 -19.82 -8.43
C LEU A 92 4.38 -18.91 -7.23
N TYR A 93 4.17 -19.48 -6.03
CA TYR A 93 4.01 -18.71 -4.80
C TYR A 93 5.28 -17.97 -4.42
N PHE A 94 6.45 -18.59 -4.59
CA PHE A 94 7.73 -17.94 -4.33
C PHE A 94 7.97 -16.75 -5.26
N LEU A 95 7.60 -16.85 -6.54
CA LEU A 95 7.68 -15.75 -7.52
C LEU A 95 6.68 -14.62 -7.23
N TYR A 96 5.58 -14.90 -6.54
CA TYR A 96 4.57 -13.91 -6.21
C TYR A 96 5.10 -12.80 -5.29
N ILE A 97 5.92 -13.18 -4.31
CA ILE A 97 6.54 -12.28 -3.32
C ILE A 97 7.39 -11.18 -3.99
N PRO A 98 8.39 -11.49 -4.84
CA PRO A 98 9.21 -10.47 -5.49
C PRO A 98 8.40 -9.61 -6.47
N ILE A 99 7.32 -10.11 -7.07
CA ILE A 99 6.44 -9.29 -7.94
C ILE A 99 5.76 -8.19 -7.13
N LEU A 100 5.16 -8.55 -5.99
CA LEU A 100 4.52 -7.58 -5.09
C LEU A 100 5.53 -6.59 -4.50
N TRP A 101 6.73 -7.07 -4.17
CA TRP A 101 7.81 -6.22 -3.69
C TRP A 101 8.30 -5.24 -4.75
N LEU A 102 8.52 -5.72 -5.99
CA LEU A 102 8.92 -4.87 -7.12
C LEU A 102 7.85 -3.82 -7.43
N TRP A 103 6.57 -4.19 -7.37
CA TRP A 103 5.48 -3.24 -7.54
C TRP A 103 5.49 -2.14 -6.48
N ALA A 104 5.71 -2.48 -5.21
CA ALA A 104 5.88 -1.50 -4.13
C ALA A 104 7.06 -0.55 -4.42
N ALA A 105 8.19 -1.10 -4.89
CA ALA A 105 9.37 -0.31 -5.22
C ALA A 105 9.10 0.66 -6.37
N ILE A 106 8.43 0.21 -7.44
CA ILE A 106 8.05 1.04 -8.59
C ILE A 106 7.14 2.19 -8.15
N LEU A 107 6.12 1.90 -7.35
CA LEU A 107 5.20 2.93 -6.84
C LEU A 107 5.95 3.99 -6.04
N TRP A 108 6.78 3.58 -5.06
CA TRP A 108 7.54 4.53 -4.27
C TRP A 108 8.53 5.35 -5.12
N LEU A 109 9.24 4.74 -6.07
CA LEU A 109 10.12 5.49 -6.99
C LEU A 109 9.36 6.51 -7.82
N TYR A 110 8.19 6.13 -8.32
CA TYR A 110 7.34 7.04 -9.09
C TYR A 110 6.99 8.29 -8.29
N PHE A 111 6.47 8.13 -7.07
CA PHE A 111 6.08 9.26 -6.24
C PHE A 111 7.27 10.06 -5.71
N LEU A 112 8.38 9.40 -5.35
CA LEU A 112 9.62 10.09 -4.95
C LEU A 112 10.14 11.02 -6.06
N ASN A 113 10.11 10.56 -7.31
CA ASN A 113 10.59 11.36 -8.45
C ASN A 113 9.65 12.53 -8.77
N HIS A 114 8.36 12.42 -8.47
CA HIS A 114 7.38 13.48 -8.74
C HIS A 114 7.07 14.37 -7.52
N LYS A 115 7.61 14.04 -6.33
CA LYS A 115 7.32 14.70 -5.04
C LYS A 115 5.83 14.97 -4.83
N MET A 116 5.00 13.98 -5.19
CA MET A 116 3.55 13.97 -4.99
C MET A 116 3.22 13.11 -3.78
#